data_AF-A0A554A0E9-F1
#
_entry.id   AF-A0A554A0E9-F1
#
_cell.length_a   1.000
_cell.length_b   1.000
_cell.length_c   1.000
_cell.angle_alpha   90.00
_cell.angle_beta   90.00
_cell.angle_gamma   90.00
#
_symmetry.space_group_name_H-M   'P 1'
#
loop_
_entity.id
_entity.type
_entity.pdbx_description
1 polymer ?
#
loop_
_entity_poly.entity_id
_entity_poly.type
_entity_poly.pdbx_seq_one_letter_code
_entity_poly.pdbx_strand_id
1 'polypeptide(L)'
;MKSMQDSAFMRFFIPSHKKPIDEHLLSDDTTSRLIADTERFLSKLVDKADGRNQKRNLRRKQKEWTIKLRINYKQIKLFIQDSRYSSSPVHKRITISCYRKYVKEENGVAAFKEATIHFLKDGRSHVRSLKDSPQFRGVFYQIYRLDQAYVHGGKQVKTSLELLSNQEKQLSASYTDDIRLLVEESKRYVETIRHFSIDGMIENRLLRITQHVQKLQSDFHFLDFEQRHTVRRMLREDIPKLLNMYLSLSLKHQLEQKENVFVSLSKMELTLITYTKYLEEVRLEHMNHLIRLQSKRYGNQPD
;
A
#
# COMPACT_ATOMS: atom_id res chain seq x y z
N MET A 1 -10.32 18.41 0.28
CA MET A 1 -10.36 19.45 1.34
C MET A 1 -9.06 19.36 2.11
N LYS A 2 -8.20 20.39 2.07
CA LYS A 2 -7.02 20.48 2.95
C LYS A 2 -7.49 20.23 4.38
N SER A 3 -6.97 19.20 5.05
CA SER A 3 -7.27 19.02 6.46
C SER A 3 -6.82 20.29 7.18
N MET A 4 -7.62 20.81 8.10
CA MET A 4 -7.28 22.00 8.92
C MET A 4 -6.01 21.81 9.80
N GLN A 5 -5.20 20.78 9.55
CA GLN A 5 -4.05 20.33 10.35
C GLN A 5 -2.68 20.80 9.80
N ASP A 6 -2.64 21.48 8.65
CA ASP A 6 -1.38 21.92 8.02
C ASP A 6 -0.88 23.29 8.46
N SER A 7 -1.65 24.03 9.26
CA SER A 7 -1.15 25.25 9.92
C SER A 7 -0.21 24.87 11.06
N ALA A 8 1.05 25.32 10.97
CA ALA A 8 2.07 25.13 12.02
C ALA A 8 1.61 25.61 13.41
N PHE A 9 0.76 26.65 13.44
CA PHE A 9 0.15 27.18 14.67
C PHE A 9 -0.88 26.21 15.28
N MET A 10 -1.70 25.55 14.46
CA MET A 10 -2.71 24.60 14.94
C MET A 10 -2.09 23.30 15.48
N ARG A 11 -0.90 22.91 14.98
CA ARG A 11 -0.17 21.71 15.46
C ARG A 11 0.29 21.82 16.92
N PHE A 12 0.30 23.01 17.52
CA PHE A 12 0.67 23.19 18.92
C PHE A 12 -0.42 22.71 19.88
N PHE A 13 -1.69 22.93 19.53
CA PHE A 13 -2.86 22.58 20.35
C PHE A 13 -3.34 21.13 20.18
N ILE A 14 -2.80 20.39 19.20
CA ILE A 14 -3.16 18.99 18.98
C ILE A 14 -2.43 18.11 20.03
N PRO A 15 -3.16 17.29 20.81
CA PRO A 15 -2.54 16.33 21.72
C PRO A 15 -1.54 15.42 21.00
N SER A 16 -0.44 15.06 21.67
CA SER A 16 0.66 14.28 21.07
C SER A 16 0.19 13.07 20.26
N HIS A 17 -0.73 12.27 20.83
CA HIS A 17 -1.30 11.08 20.22
C HIS A 17 -2.18 11.32 18.97
N LYS A 18 -2.60 12.57 18.73
CA LYS A 18 -3.36 12.97 17.53
C LYS A 18 -2.47 13.62 16.46
N LYS A 19 -1.21 13.96 16.78
CA LYS A 19 -0.29 14.52 15.78
C LYS A 19 0.08 13.43 14.76
N PRO A 20 0.04 13.71 13.44
CA PRO A 20 0.42 12.75 12.43
C PRO A 20 1.88 12.34 12.59
N ILE A 21 2.21 11.11 12.21
CA ILE A 21 3.59 10.66 12.14
C ILE A 21 4.29 11.26 10.92
N ASP A 22 5.56 11.60 11.12
CA ASP A 22 6.48 11.96 10.05
C ASP A 22 6.88 10.74 9.21
N GLU A 23 6.64 10.77 7.90
CA GLU A 23 6.83 9.62 7.00
C GLU A 23 8.28 9.13 6.91
N HIS A 24 9.26 10.02 7.08
CA HIS A 24 10.68 9.67 7.06
C HIS A 24 11.05 8.71 8.20
N LEU A 25 10.33 8.73 9.34
CA LEU A 25 10.55 7.77 10.43
C LEU A 25 10.06 6.36 10.10
N LEU A 26 9.20 6.22 9.09
CA LEU A 26 8.63 4.95 8.65
C LEU A 26 9.27 4.41 7.36
N SER A 27 10.12 5.21 6.70
CA SER A 27 10.73 4.88 5.40
C SER A 27 11.92 3.91 5.49
N ASP A 28 12.17 3.34 6.66
CA ASP A 28 13.22 2.35 6.92
C ASP A 28 12.81 0.97 6.39
N ASP A 29 13.74 0.27 5.73
CA ASP A 29 13.56 -1.08 5.20
C ASP A 29 13.06 -2.08 6.27
N THR A 30 13.56 -2.00 7.50
CA THR A 30 13.07 -2.86 8.61
C THR A 30 11.60 -2.59 8.92
N THR A 31 11.19 -1.33 8.87
CA THR A 31 9.82 -0.91 9.17
C THR A 31 8.88 -1.32 8.03
N SER A 32 9.32 -1.19 6.77
CA SER A 32 8.61 -1.70 5.60
C SER A 32 8.41 -3.21 5.66
N ARG A 33 9.47 -3.98 6.00
CA ARG A 33 9.38 -5.44 6.18
C ARG A 33 8.45 -5.83 7.33
N LEU A 34 8.48 -5.09 8.44
CA LEU A 34 7.58 -5.30 9.58
C LEU A 34 6.12 -5.08 9.19
N ILE A 35 5.83 -4.03 8.41
CA ILE A 35 4.48 -3.74 7.90
C ILE A 35 4.03 -4.85 6.96
N ALA A 36 4.85 -5.23 5.99
CA ALA A 36 4.55 -6.32 5.05
C ALA A 36 4.33 -7.67 5.76
N ASP A 37 5.14 -8.01 6.76
CA ASP A 37 4.96 -9.25 7.53
C ASP A 37 3.68 -9.22 8.37
N THR A 38 3.28 -8.03 8.84
CA THR A 38 2.01 -7.82 9.54
C THR A 38 0.83 -8.02 8.60
N GLU A 39 0.86 -7.42 7.41
CA GLU A 39 -0.18 -7.61 6.38
C GLU A 39 -0.32 -9.10 6.00
N ARG A 40 0.80 -9.78 5.76
CA ARG A 40 0.83 -11.23 5.46
C ARG A 40 0.31 -12.06 6.61
N PHE A 41 0.63 -11.69 7.85
CA PHE A 41 0.12 -12.37 9.04
C PHE A 41 -1.40 -12.24 9.15
N LEU A 42 -1.94 -11.04 8.96
CA LEU A 42 -3.39 -10.80 9.01
C LEU A 42 -4.13 -11.49 7.86
N SER A 43 -3.60 -11.43 6.64
CA SER A 43 -4.17 -12.13 5.47
C SER A 43 -4.28 -13.64 5.71
N LYS A 44 -3.24 -14.30 6.24
CA LYS A 44 -3.31 -15.72 6.61
C LYS A 44 -4.37 -16.04 7.66
N LEU A 45 -4.71 -15.09 8.51
CA LEU A 45 -5.75 -15.26 9.53
C LEU A 45 -7.14 -15.05 8.97
N VAL A 46 -7.29 -14.18 7.97
CA VAL A 46 -8.53 -14.02 7.19
C VAL A 46 -8.86 -15.34 6.50
N ASP A 47 -7.88 -15.96 5.84
CA ASP A 47 -8.07 -17.23 5.11
C ASP A 47 -8.45 -18.39 6.03
N LYS A 48 -8.00 -18.35 7.29
CA LYS A 48 -8.27 -19.36 8.33
C LYS A 48 -9.45 -19.00 9.25
N ALA A 49 -10.25 -18.00 8.91
CA ALA A 49 -11.35 -17.57 9.74
C ALA A 49 -12.58 -18.48 9.55
N ASP A 50 -12.98 -19.18 10.61
CA ASP A 50 -14.07 -20.16 10.61
C ASP A 50 -15.48 -19.54 10.66
N GLY A 51 -15.60 -18.21 10.51
CA GLY A 51 -16.88 -17.49 10.59
C GLY A 51 -17.54 -17.48 11.98
N ARG A 52 -16.86 -17.99 13.00
CA ARG A 52 -17.34 -17.97 14.37
C ARG A 52 -16.75 -16.78 15.11
N ASN A 53 -17.63 -15.94 15.67
CA ASN A 53 -17.20 -14.85 16.55
C ASN A 53 -16.65 -15.45 17.85
N GLN A 54 -15.32 -15.49 17.98
CA GLN A 54 -14.63 -16.10 19.12
C GLN A 54 -13.49 -15.21 19.60
N LYS A 55 -13.19 -15.29 20.89
CA LYS A 55 -11.97 -14.68 21.44
C LYS A 55 -10.75 -15.45 20.94
N ARG A 56 -9.77 -14.73 20.38
CA ARG A 56 -8.51 -15.33 19.94
C ARG A 56 -7.34 -14.43 20.31
N ASN A 57 -6.28 -15.03 20.83
CA ASN A 57 -5.02 -14.37 21.12
C ASN A 57 -3.93 -15.05 20.29
N LEU A 58 -3.43 -14.33 19.29
CA LEU A 58 -2.47 -14.84 18.33
C LEU A 58 -1.18 -14.03 18.44
N ARG A 59 -0.04 -14.72 18.39
CA ARG A 59 1.27 -14.09 18.50
C ARG A 59 2.21 -14.67 17.47
N ARG A 60 2.89 -13.80 16.75
CA ARG A 60 3.99 -14.14 15.86
C ARG A 60 5.25 -13.42 16.33
N LYS A 61 6.31 -14.18 16.57
CA LYS A 61 7.63 -13.66 16.91
C LYS A 61 8.56 -13.84 15.71
N GLN A 62 9.24 -12.78 15.34
CA GLN A 62 10.37 -12.79 14.41
C GLN A 62 11.62 -12.38 15.20
N LYS A 63 12.81 -12.53 14.60
CA LYS A 63 14.07 -12.11 15.22
C LYS A 63 14.04 -10.62 15.56
N GLU A 64 13.57 -9.80 14.62
CA GLU A 64 13.62 -8.34 14.70
C GLU A 64 12.36 -7.71 15.32
N TRP A 65 11.18 -8.33 15.22
CA TRP A 65 9.93 -7.78 15.74
C TRP A 65 8.96 -8.85 16.30
N THR A 66 7.94 -8.40 17.04
CA THR A 66 6.85 -9.25 17.52
C THR A 66 5.50 -8.63 17.17
N ILE A 67 4.62 -9.45 16.60
CA ILE A 67 3.23 -9.10 16.29
C ILE A 67 2.32 -9.88 17.25
N LYS A 68 1.41 -9.19 17.95
CA LYS A 68 0.39 -9.78 18.83
C LYS A 68 -0.98 -9.26 18.42
N LEU A 69 -1.91 -10.16 18.15
CA LEU A 69 -3.29 -9.84 17.81
C LEU A 69 -4.22 -10.41 18.87
N ARG A 70 -5.05 -9.56 19.46
CA ARG A 70 -6.08 -9.93 20.42
C ARG A 70 -7.44 -9.58 19.85
N ILE A 71 -8.22 -10.61 19.54
CA ILE A 71 -9.59 -10.49 19.06
C ILE A 71 -10.51 -10.75 20.25
N ASN A 72 -11.32 -9.76 20.58
CA ASN A 72 -12.38 -9.88 21.59
C ASN A 72 -13.73 -9.64 20.92
N TYR A 73 -14.81 -9.99 21.63
CA TYR A 73 -16.18 -9.68 21.19
C TYR A 73 -16.50 -8.18 21.05
N LYS A 74 -15.66 -7.28 21.56
CA LYS A 74 -15.90 -5.83 21.44
C LYS A 74 -14.92 -5.11 20.51
N GLN A 75 -13.72 -5.66 20.36
CA GLN A 75 -12.61 -4.96 19.72
C GLN A 75 -11.55 -5.93 19.20
N ILE A 76 -10.86 -5.51 18.14
CA ILE A 76 -9.62 -6.14 17.67
C ILE A 76 -8.46 -5.22 18.07
N LYS A 77 -7.45 -5.78 18.73
CA LYS A 77 -6.23 -5.07 19.13
C LYS A 77 -5.00 -5.72 18.52
N LEU A 78 -4.28 -4.96 17.72
CA LEU A 78 -3.01 -5.31 17.12
C LEU A 78 -1.90 -4.54 17.85
N PHE A 79 -0.92 -5.28 18.36
CA PHE A 79 0.29 -4.75 18.96
C PHE A 79 1.49 -5.23 18.16
N ILE A 80 2.28 -4.29 17.66
CA ILE A 80 3.52 -4.57 16.95
C ILE A 80 4.64 -3.88 17.71
N GLN A 81 5.73 -4.58 17.97
CA GLN A 81 6.87 -4.01 18.67
C GLN A 81 8.17 -4.49 18.04
N ASP A 82 9.10 -3.57 17.89
CA ASP A 82 10.48 -3.94 17.61
C ASP A 82 11.08 -4.70 18.80
N SER A 83 11.92 -5.67 18.48
CA SER A 83 12.76 -6.37 19.44
C SER A 83 14.05 -5.58 19.68
N ARG A 84 14.83 -6.03 20.67
CA ARG A 84 16.18 -5.51 20.94
C ARG A 84 17.17 -5.78 19.79
N TYR A 85 16.86 -6.73 18.90
CA TYR A 85 17.70 -7.11 17.77
C TYR A 85 17.26 -6.45 16.45
N SER A 86 16.28 -5.54 16.49
CA SER A 86 15.88 -4.79 15.31
C SER A 86 17.03 -3.89 14.85
N SER A 87 17.33 -3.90 13.56
CA SER A 87 18.30 -2.97 12.96
C SER A 87 17.70 -1.60 12.67
N SER A 88 16.46 -1.34 13.11
CA SER A 88 15.84 -0.04 12.92
C SER A 88 16.54 1.03 13.77
N PRO A 89 16.88 2.21 13.21
CA PRO A 89 17.52 3.29 13.96
C PRO A 89 16.70 3.78 15.16
N VAL A 90 15.38 3.61 15.08
CA VAL A 90 14.44 4.01 16.11
C VAL A 90 13.50 2.85 16.38
N HIS A 91 13.55 2.29 17.60
CA HIS A 91 12.62 1.24 18.02
C HIS A 91 11.19 1.78 18.16
N LYS A 92 10.26 1.09 17.52
CA LYS A 92 8.85 1.47 17.42
C LYS A 92 7.97 0.48 18.18
N ARG A 93 6.90 1.00 18.77
CA ARG A 93 5.79 0.22 19.33
C ARG A 93 4.49 0.76 18.77
N ILE A 94 3.81 -0.05 17.98
CA ILE A 94 2.59 0.29 17.26
C ILE A 94 1.41 -0.39 17.96
N THR A 95 0.37 0.40 18.25
CA THR A 95 -0.89 -0.08 18.80
C THR A 95 -2.02 0.35 17.90
N ILE A 96 -2.76 -0.62 17.36
CA ILE A 96 -3.96 -0.38 16.57
C ILE A 96 -5.13 -1.10 17.26
N SER A 97 -6.15 -0.35 17.64
CA SER A 97 -7.38 -0.86 18.25
C SER A 97 -8.58 -0.36 17.46
N CYS A 98 -9.36 -1.28 16.91
CA CYS A 98 -10.66 -0.98 16.31
C CYS A 98 -11.78 -1.68 17.09
N TYR A 99 -12.96 -1.07 17.08
CA TYR A 99 -14.18 -1.77 17.49
C TYR A 99 -14.51 -2.85 16.46
N ARG A 100 -15.33 -3.83 16.86
CA ARG A 100 -15.96 -4.76 15.89
C ARG A 100 -17.10 -4.01 15.20
N LYS A 101 -17.37 -4.30 13.92
CA LYS A 101 -18.40 -3.59 13.14
C LYS A 101 -19.76 -3.52 13.84
N TYR A 102 -20.25 -4.64 14.37
CA TYR A 102 -21.55 -4.72 15.07
C TYR A 102 -21.60 -3.96 16.40
N VAL A 103 -20.46 -3.50 16.94
CA VAL A 103 -20.42 -2.71 18.19
C VAL A 103 -20.45 -1.22 17.89
N LYS A 104 -19.61 -0.78 16.95
CA LYS A 104 -19.53 0.62 16.55
C LYS A 104 -18.98 0.72 15.13
N GLU A 105 -19.75 1.38 14.28
CA GLU A 105 -19.45 1.61 12.88
C GLU A 105 -19.36 3.11 12.61
N GLU A 106 -18.37 3.51 11.82
CA GLU A 106 -18.22 4.85 11.26
C GLU A 106 -18.05 4.68 9.75
N ASN A 107 -18.98 5.20 8.94
CA ASN A 107 -18.96 5.17 7.47
C ASN A 107 -18.80 3.76 6.86
N GLY A 108 -19.57 2.75 7.28
CA GLY A 108 -19.48 1.41 6.67
C GLY A 108 -18.37 0.52 7.26
N VAL A 109 -17.50 1.10 8.12
CA VAL A 109 -16.26 0.50 8.60
C VAL A 109 -16.21 0.52 10.13
N ALA A 110 -15.58 -0.50 10.73
CA ALA A 110 -15.47 -0.59 12.17
C ALA A 110 -14.65 0.59 12.74
N ALA A 111 -15.19 1.29 13.73
CA ALA A 111 -14.63 2.55 14.21
C ALA A 111 -13.25 2.35 14.88
N PHE A 112 -12.26 3.19 14.53
CA PHE A 112 -10.92 3.13 15.12
C PHE A 112 -10.88 3.83 16.48
N LYS A 113 -10.71 3.04 17.55
CA LYS A 113 -10.48 3.55 18.90
C LYS A 113 -9.11 4.20 19.02
N GLU A 114 -8.08 3.54 18.51
CA GLU A 114 -6.70 3.97 18.64
C GLU A 114 -5.87 3.47 17.45
N ALA A 115 -4.99 4.30 16.92
CA ALA A 115 -3.99 3.91 15.95
C ALA A 115 -2.76 4.79 16.21
N THR A 116 -1.86 4.32 17.07
CA THR A 116 -0.75 5.09 17.60
C THR A 116 0.57 4.37 17.42
N ILE A 117 1.62 5.14 17.29
CA ILE A 117 3.01 4.67 17.30
C ILE A 117 3.79 5.41 18.36
N HIS A 118 4.49 4.64 19.18
CA HIS A 118 5.38 5.09 20.23
C HIS A 118 6.81 4.84 19.81
N PHE A 119 7.64 5.87 19.94
CA PHE A 119 9.06 5.77 19.64
C PHE A 119 9.84 6.76 20.49
N LEU A 120 11.14 6.52 20.65
CA LEU A 120 12.05 7.40 21.37
C LEU A 120 12.95 8.10 20.36
N LYS A 121 12.93 9.43 20.36
CA LYS A 121 13.79 10.26 19.51
C LYS A 121 14.43 11.33 20.39
N ASP A 122 15.75 11.48 20.29
CA ASP A 122 16.52 12.49 21.04
C ASP A 122 16.28 12.44 22.56
N GLY A 123 16.21 11.23 23.13
CA GLY A 123 15.94 11.02 24.56
C GLY A 123 14.49 11.23 24.99
N ARG A 124 13.59 11.66 24.08
CA ARG A 124 12.19 11.97 24.38
C ARG A 124 11.25 10.92 23.79
N SER A 125 10.28 10.51 24.60
CA SER A 125 9.22 9.60 24.15
C SER A 125 8.18 10.39 23.36
N HIS A 126 7.93 9.94 22.13
CA HIS A 126 6.90 10.49 21.26
C HIS A 126 5.80 9.49 21.02
N VAL A 127 4.58 10.00 20.95
CA VAL A 127 3.39 9.28 20.49
C VAL A 127 2.85 10.03 19.29
N ARG A 128 2.52 9.33 18.21
CA ARG A 128 1.94 9.90 16.99
C ARG A 128 0.78 9.05 16.50
N SER A 129 -0.14 9.67 15.79
CA SER A 129 -1.27 9.04 15.11
C SER A 129 -0.80 8.37 13.83
N LEU A 130 -1.28 7.14 13.60
CA LEU A 130 -1.11 6.39 12.35
C LEU A 130 -2.35 6.46 11.46
N LYS A 131 -3.45 7.10 11.89
CA LYS A 131 -4.74 7.07 11.18
C LYS A 131 -4.63 7.49 9.71
N ASP A 132 -3.81 8.51 9.44
CA ASP A 132 -3.65 9.09 8.12
C ASP A 132 -2.39 8.59 7.39
N SER A 133 -1.64 7.64 7.97
CA SER A 133 -0.38 7.15 7.40
C SER A 133 -0.62 6.25 6.18
N PRO A 134 -0.07 6.56 4.99
CA PRO A 134 -0.25 5.75 3.78
C PRO A 134 0.26 4.32 3.94
N GLN A 135 1.40 4.13 4.61
CA GLN A 135 2.05 2.83 4.73
C GLN A 135 1.23 1.82 5.55
N PHE A 136 0.38 2.29 6.47
CA PHE A 136 -0.46 1.44 7.33
C PHE A 136 -1.85 1.14 6.75
N ARG A 137 -2.18 1.67 5.57
CA ARG A 137 -3.49 1.44 4.92
C ARG A 137 -3.77 -0.03 4.67
N GLY A 138 -2.78 -0.78 4.20
CA GLY A 138 -2.93 -2.22 3.99
C GLY A 138 -3.18 -2.97 5.30
N VAL A 139 -2.50 -2.60 6.39
CA VAL A 139 -2.76 -3.15 7.72
C VAL A 139 -4.19 -2.86 8.18
N PHE A 140 -4.66 -1.61 8.06
CA PHE A 140 -6.03 -1.25 8.40
C PHE A 140 -7.06 -2.04 7.58
N TYR A 141 -6.81 -2.20 6.29
CA TYR A 141 -7.66 -3.00 5.41
C TYR A 141 -7.70 -4.48 5.83
N GLN A 142 -6.55 -5.07 6.15
CA GLN A 142 -6.51 -6.47 6.60
C GLN A 142 -7.20 -6.67 7.96
N ILE A 143 -7.12 -5.69 8.87
CA ILE A 143 -7.89 -5.72 10.13
C ILE A 143 -9.40 -5.68 9.84
N TYR A 144 -9.84 -4.84 8.91
CA TYR A 144 -11.25 -4.81 8.50
C TYR A 144 -11.71 -6.15 7.90
N ARG A 145 -10.92 -6.71 6.97
CA ARG A 145 -11.21 -8.03 6.38
C ARG A 145 -11.27 -9.12 7.43
N LEU A 146 -10.37 -9.06 8.40
CA LEU A 146 -10.37 -9.98 9.53
C LEU A 146 -11.67 -9.85 10.32
N ASP A 147 -12.13 -8.63 10.59
CA ASP A 147 -13.40 -8.40 11.28
C ASP A 147 -14.56 -9.07 10.53
N GLN A 148 -14.67 -8.82 9.22
CA GLN A 148 -15.67 -9.42 8.34
C GLN A 148 -15.58 -10.96 8.32
N ALA A 149 -14.38 -11.51 8.18
CA ALA A 149 -14.17 -12.94 8.07
C ALA A 149 -14.56 -13.71 9.35
N TYR A 150 -14.38 -13.10 10.52
CA TYR A 150 -14.83 -13.67 11.80
C TYR A 150 -16.35 -13.52 12.04
N VAL A 151 -17.05 -12.68 11.29
CA VAL A 151 -18.51 -12.49 11.38
C VAL A 151 -19.25 -13.31 10.32
N HIS A 152 -18.74 -13.36 9.08
CA HIS A 152 -19.44 -13.93 7.92
C HIS A 152 -18.78 -15.20 7.34
N GLY A 153 -17.62 -15.62 7.87
CA GLY A 153 -16.85 -16.76 7.33
C GLY A 153 -15.90 -16.34 6.21
N GLY A 154 -14.69 -16.91 6.20
CA GLY A 154 -13.56 -16.48 5.36
C GLY A 154 -13.73 -16.56 3.83
N LYS A 155 -14.92 -16.92 3.31
CA LYS A 155 -15.16 -17.11 1.87
C LYS A 155 -16.20 -16.19 1.25
N GLN A 156 -16.95 -15.39 2.02
CA GLN A 156 -17.87 -14.41 1.45
C GLN A 156 -17.76 -13.07 2.18
N VAL A 157 -16.65 -12.37 1.95
CA VAL A 157 -16.70 -10.91 2.05
C VAL A 157 -17.28 -10.43 0.73
N LYS A 158 -18.62 -10.29 0.66
CA LYS A 158 -19.22 -9.38 -0.33
C LYS A 158 -18.75 -7.99 0.05
N THR A 159 -17.56 -7.66 -0.44
CA THR A 159 -16.84 -6.45 -0.11
C THR A 159 -17.65 -5.28 -0.69
N SER A 160 -18.14 -4.40 0.18
CA SER A 160 -19.02 -3.31 -0.22
C SER A 160 -18.27 -2.35 -1.16
N LEU A 161 -18.97 -1.83 -2.17
CA LEU A 161 -18.51 -0.78 -3.08
C LEU A 161 -17.92 0.44 -2.36
N GLU A 162 -18.37 0.68 -1.13
CA GLU A 162 -17.87 1.72 -0.23
C GLU A 162 -16.40 1.53 0.20
N LEU A 163 -15.89 0.30 0.24
CA LEU A 163 -14.48 0.04 0.54
C LEU A 163 -13.58 0.36 -0.65
N LEU A 164 -14.03 0.05 -1.86
CA LEU A 164 -13.34 0.40 -3.10
C LEU A 164 -13.27 1.91 -3.26
N SER A 165 -14.37 2.62 -3.02
CA SER A 165 -14.42 4.08 -3.10
C SER A 165 -13.61 4.77 -2.00
N ASN A 166 -13.56 4.19 -0.79
CA ASN A 166 -12.67 4.69 0.27
C ASN A 166 -11.19 4.43 -0.03
N GLN A 167 -10.84 3.30 -0.65
CA GLN A 167 -9.48 3.04 -1.11
C GLN A 167 -9.06 3.96 -2.26
N GLU A 168 -9.97 4.28 -3.18
CA GLU A 168 -9.73 5.26 -4.26
C GLU A 168 -9.40 6.65 -3.70
N LYS A 169 -10.21 7.11 -2.75
CA LYS A 169 -10.01 8.38 -2.04
C LYS A 169 -8.69 8.40 -1.28
N GLN A 170 -8.22 7.24 -0.84
CA GLN A 170 -6.94 7.11 -0.14
C GLN A 170 -5.76 7.09 -1.13
N LEU A 171 -5.82 6.29 -2.20
CA LEU A 171 -4.78 6.22 -3.25
C LEU A 171 -4.57 7.59 -3.93
N SER A 172 -5.66 8.30 -4.25
CA SER A 172 -5.61 9.68 -4.78
C SER A 172 -5.07 10.72 -3.79
N ALA A 173 -5.09 10.41 -2.48
CA ALA A 173 -4.54 11.27 -1.42
C ALA A 173 -3.07 10.97 -1.06
N SER A 174 -2.44 9.96 -1.68
CA SER A 174 -1.01 9.67 -1.48
C SER A 174 -0.17 10.65 -2.33
N TYR A 175 0.57 11.56 -1.68
CA TYR A 175 1.43 12.57 -2.33
C TYR A 175 2.87 12.09 -2.57
N THR A 176 3.12 10.78 -2.61
CA THR A 176 4.47 10.21 -2.69
C THR A 176 5.04 10.25 -4.12
N ASP A 177 5.96 11.16 -4.45
CA ASP A 177 6.57 11.16 -5.80
C ASP A 177 7.49 9.95 -6.08
N ASP A 178 7.71 9.10 -5.08
CA ASP A 178 8.50 7.88 -5.21
C ASP A 178 7.73 6.77 -5.95
N ILE A 179 8.22 6.43 -7.14
CA ILE A 179 7.71 5.34 -7.97
C ILE A 179 7.79 3.98 -7.26
N ARG A 180 8.73 3.79 -6.33
CA ARG A 180 8.88 2.52 -5.60
C ARG A 180 7.69 2.26 -4.69
N LEU A 181 7.31 3.28 -3.92
CA LEU A 181 6.13 3.24 -3.05
C LEU A 181 4.86 3.05 -3.89
N LEU A 182 4.77 3.72 -5.05
CA LEU A 182 3.62 3.59 -5.94
C LEU A 182 3.47 2.18 -6.50
N VAL A 183 4.55 1.53 -6.93
CA VAL A 183 4.52 0.14 -7.39
C VAL A 183 4.03 -0.78 -6.29
N GLU A 184 4.48 -0.58 -5.04
CA GLU A 184 4.01 -1.37 -3.91
C GLU A 184 2.53 -1.15 -3.61
N GLU A 185 2.07 0.12 -3.63
CA GLU A 185 0.65 0.46 -3.46
C GLU A 185 -0.22 -0.18 -4.56
N SER A 186 0.23 -0.11 -5.83
CA SER A 186 -0.47 -0.73 -6.96
C SER A 186 -0.53 -2.25 -6.85
N LYS A 187 0.54 -2.91 -6.38
CA LYS A 187 0.53 -4.35 -6.12
C LYS A 187 -0.50 -4.71 -5.05
N ARG A 188 -0.52 -3.97 -3.93
CA ARG A 188 -1.52 -4.16 -2.87
C ARG A 188 -2.95 -3.94 -3.37
N TYR A 189 -3.15 -2.97 -4.26
CA TYR A 189 -4.44 -2.72 -4.90
C TYR A 189 -4.89 -3.89 -5.79
N VAL A 190 -4.01 -4.40 -6.66
CA VAL A 190 -4.30 -5.58 -7.50
C VAL A 190 -4.59 -6.81 -6.65
N GLU A 191 -3.83 -7.05 -5.58
CA GLU A 191 -4.10 -8.14 -4.63
C GLU A 191 -5.46 -8.00 -3.94
N THR A 192 -5.85 -6.77 -3.62
CA THR A 192 -7.17 -6.49 -3.04
C THR A 192 -8.29 -6.83 -4.02
N ILE A 193 -8.11 -6.45 -5.29
CA ILE A 193 -9.09 -6.66 -6.36
C ILE A 193 -9.29 -8.15 -6.69
N ARG A 194 -8.26 -8.99 -6.58
CA ARG A 194 -8.39 -10.45 -6.80
C ARG A 194 -9.49 -11.09 -5.96
N HIS A 195 -9.81 -10.51 -4.81
CA HIS A 195 -10.87 -11.01 -3.95
C HIS A 195 -12.29 -10.63 -4.42
N PHE A 196 -12.44 -9.78 -5.44
CA PHE A 196 -13.74 -9.32 -5.97
C PHE A 196 -14.30 -10.18 -7.10
N SER A 197 -13.78 -11.40 -7.33
CA SER A 197 -14.22 -12.28 -8.43
C SER A 197 -14.11 -11.61 -9.81
N ILE A 198 -13.00 -10.91 -10.04
CA ILE A 198 -12.70 -10.31 -11.34
C ILE A 198 -12.43 -11.40 -12.37
N ASP A 199 -12.78 -11.13 -13.62
CA ASP A 199 -12.45 -11.98 -14.75
C ASP A 199 -10.93 -12.19 -14.89
N GLY A 200 -10.51 -13.45 -15.07
CA GLY A 200 -9.09 -13.82 -15.13
C GLY A 200 -8.30 -13.10 -16.23
N MET A 201 -8.95 -12.63 -17.31
CA MET A 201 -8.26 -11.85 -18.35
C MET A 201 -7.89 -10.45 -17.87
N ILE A 202 -8.78 -9.78 -17.13
CA ILE A 202 -8.51 -8.46 -16.53
C ILE A 202 -7.43 -8.59 -15.46
N GLU A 203 -7.51 -9.62 -14.62
CA GLU A 203 -6.51 -9.89 -13.60
C GLU A 203 -5.11 -10.08 -14.21
N ASN A 204 -5.00 -10.94 -15.24
CA ASN A 204 -3.74 -11.17 -15.93
C ASN A 204 -3.15 -9.89 -16.53
N ARG A 205 -3.98 -8.99 -17.06
CA ARG A 205 -3.53 -7.70 -17.58
C ARG A 205 -3.00 -6.80 -16.48
N LEU A 206 -3.68 -6.71 -15.35
CA LEU A 206 -3.21 -5.92 -14.21
C LEU A 206 -1.86 -6.42 -13.69
N LEU A 207 -1.66 -7.74 -13.61
CA LEU A 207 -0.37 -8.31 -13.24
C LEU A 207 0.73 -7.93 -14.25
N ARG A 208 0.47 -8.05 -15.55
CA ARG A 208 1.43 -7.66 -16.58
C ARG A 208 1.79 -6.17 -16.51
N ILE A 209 0.80 -5.31 -16.30
CA ILE A 209 1.01 -3.88 -16.06
C ILE A 209 1.96 -3.68 -14.86
N THR A 210 1.69 -4.31 -13.71
CA THR A 210 2.56 -4.17 -12.52
C THR A 210 3.98 -4.68 -12.77
N GLN A 211 4.15 -5.74 -13.58
CA GLN A 211 5.47 -6.26 -13.97
C GLN A 211 6.22 -5.28 -14.87
N HIS A 212 5.56 -4.66 -15.84
CA HIS A 212 6.17 -3.65 -16.71
C HIS A 212 6.58 -2.41 -15.93
N VAL A 213 5.73 -1.91 -15.03
CA VAL A 213 6.10 -0.78 -14.16
C VAL A 213 7.29 -1.11 -13.27
N GLN A 214 7.38 -2.34 -12.75
CA GLN A 214 8.54 -2.76 -11.95
C GLN A 214 9.84 -2.71 -12.77
N LYS A 215 9.82 -3.01 -14.07
CA LYS A 215 10.99 -2.86 -14.94
C LYS A 215 11.42 -1.41 -15.14
N LEU A 216 10.45 -0.48 -15.13
CA LEU A 216 10.73 0.96 -15.23
C LEU A 216 11.33 1.55 -13.95
N GLN A 217 11.22 0.86 -12.81
CA GLN A 217 11.56 1.41 -11.48
C GLN A 217 13.03 1.82 -11.33
N SER A 218 13.98 1.08 -11.90
CA SER A 218 15.42 1.38 -11.75
C SER A 218 15.83 2.64 -12.51
N ASP A 219 15.22 2.84 -13.68
CA ASP A 219 15.65 3.80 -14.68
C ASP A 219 14.58 4.89 -14.88
N PHE A 220 13.61 4.97 -13.97
CA PHE A 220 12.47 5.87 -14.05
C PHE A 220 12.87 7.35 -14.16
N HIS A 221 14.06 7.70 -13.68
CA HIS A 221 14.61 9.05 -13.74
C HIS A 221 15.04 9.49 -15.15
N PHE A 222 15.30 8.54 -16.07
CA PHE A 222 15.59 8.82 -17.47
C PHE A 222 14.35 9.11 -18.31
N LEU A 223 13.15 8.83 -17.79
CA LEU A 223 11.90 9.19 -18.47
C LEU A 223 11.63 10.69 -18.36
N ASP A 224 11.02 11.24 -19.40
CA ASP A 224 10.61 12.64 -19.43
C ASP A 224 9.56 12.96 -18.36
N PHE A 225 9.41 14.25 -18.04
CA PHE A 225 8.42 14.69 -17.05
C PHE A 225 7.01 14.19 -17.39
N GLU A 226 6.61 14.31 -18.66
CA GLU A 226 5.30 13.86 -19.14
C GLU A 226 5.14 12.35 -18.97
N GLN A 227 6.12 11.56 -19.44
CA GLN A 227 6.10 10.09 -19.32
C GLN A 227 6.01 9.64 -17.87
N ARG A 228 6.80 10.26 -16.97
CA ARG A 228 6.75 9.98 -15.53
C ARG A 228 5.39 10.35 -14.93
N HIS A 229 4.80 11.46 -15.37
CA HIS A 229 3.46 11.86 -14.94
C HIS A 229 2.39 10.86 -15.41
N THR A 230 2.44 10.42 -16.67
CA THR A 230 1.53 9.42 -17.23
C THR A 230 1.57 8.12 -16.43
N VAL A 231 2.75 7.60 -16.12
CA VAL A 231 2.88 6.36 -15.32
C VAL A 231 2.31 6.55 -13.92
N ARG A 232 2.61 7.68 -13.25
CA ARG A 232 2.08 7.97 -11.91
C ARG A 232 0.55 8.07 -11.92
N ARG A 233 -0.02 8.82 -12.88
CA ARG A 233 -1.46 8.99 -13.03
C ARG A 233 -2.17 7.68 -13.34
N MET A 234 -1.60 6.87 -14.23
CA MET A 234 -2.12 5.55 -14.59
C MET A 234 -2.30 4.65 -13.35
N LEU A 235 -1.29 4.62 -12.48
CA LEU A 235 -1.29 3.78 -11.28
C LEU A 235 -2.17 4.31 -10.15
N ARG A 236 -2.21 5.63 -9.97
CA ARG A 236 -2.95 6.28 -8.87
C ARG A 236 -4.42 6.46 -9.14
N GLU A 237 -4.75 6.79 -10.38
CA GLU A 237 -6.06 7.30 -10.74
C GLU A 237 -6.70 6.45 -11.81
N ASP A 238 -6.09 6.33 -12.99
CA ASP A 238 -6.81 5.79 -14.15
C ASP A 238 -7.18 4.31 -13.95
N ILE A 239 -6.23 3.47 -13.50
CA ILE A 239 -6.50 2.05 -13.23
C ILE A 239 -7.48 1.89 -12.04
N PRO A 240 -7.26 2.54 -10.87
CA PRO A 240 -8.20 2.42 -9.77
C PRO A 240 -9.62 2.90 -10.10
N LYS A 241 -9.76 4.06 -10.76
CA LYS A 241 -11.06 4.60 -11.18
C LYS A 241 -11.76 3.67 -12.15
N LEU A 242 -11.05 3.17 -13.17
CA LEU A 242 -11.61 2.26 -14.16
C LEU A 242 -12.16 0.99 -13.52
N LEU A 243 -11.39 0.38 -12.63
CA LEU A 243 -11.79 -0.87 -11.97
C LEU A 243 -12.91 -0.65 -10.95
N ASN A 244 -12.87 0.43 -10.19
CA ASN A 244 -13.94 0.75 -9.25
C ASN A 244 -15.26 1.03 -9.98
N MET A 245 -15.21 1.80 -11.07
CA MET A 245 -16.38 2.05 -11.90
C MET A 245 -16.92 0.74 -12.49
N TYR A 246 -16.05 -0.11 -13.04
CA TYR A 246 -16.43 -1.42 -13.56
C TYR A 246 -17.11 -2.30 -12.49
N LEU A 247 -16.50 -2.41 -11.31
CA LEU A 247 -17.03 -3.19 -10.20
C LEU A 247 -18.33 -2.60 -9.63
N SER A 248 -18.59 -1.31 -9.84
CA SER A 248 -19.84 -0.65 -9.43
C SER A 248 -21.03 -0.93 -10.34
N LEU A 249 -20.78 -1.41 -11.56
CA LEU A 249 -21.84 -1.72 -12.51
C LEU A 249 -22.60 -2.99 -12.13
N SER A 250 -23.85 -3.10 -12.58
CA SER A 250 -24.62 -4.35 -12.49
C SER A 250 -23.95 -5.45 -13.33
N LEU A 251 -24.18 -6.72 -12.98
CA LEU A 251 -23.53 -7.85 -13.66
C LEU A 251 -23.80 -7.87 -15.19
N LYS A 252 -24.99 -7.44 -15.62
CA LYS A 252 -25.32 -7.29 -17.04
C LYS A 252 -24.40 -6.26 -17.72
N HIS A 253 -24.25 -5.08 -17.12
CA HIS A 253 -23.38 -4.03 -17.65
C HIS A 253 -21.90 -4.36 -17.51
N GLN A 254 -21.51 -5.15 -16.51
CA GLN A 254 -20.14 -5.66 -16.39
C GLN A 254 -19.77 -6.60 -17.54
N LEU A 255 -20.71 -7.42 -18.02
CA LEU A 255 -20.47 -8.27 -19.18
C LEU A 255 -20.34 -7.44 -20.47
N GLU A 256 -21.20 -6.43 -20.63
CA GLU A 256 -21.17 -5.51 -21.79
C GLU A 256 -19.89 -4.65 -21.82
N GLN A 257 -19.42 -4.18 -20.67
CA GLN A 257 -18.25 -3.28 -20.58
C GLN A 257 -16.92 -4.02 -20.40
N LYS A 258 -16.94 -5.34 -20.24
CA LYS A 258 -15.73 -6.16 -20.02
C LYS A 258 -14.68 -5.93 -21.10
N GLU A 259 -15.09 -5.95 -22.36
CA GLU A 259 -14.17 -5.78 -23.49
C GLU A 259 -13.54 -4.38 -23.50
N ASN A 260 -14.33 -3.34 -23.22
CA ASN A 260 -13.85 -1.96 -23.16
C ASN A 260 -12.81 -1.76 -22.03
N VAL A 261 -13.03 -2.36 -20.86
CA VAL A 261 -12.06 -2.35 -19.77
C VAL A 261 -10.79 -3.08 -20.16
N PHE A 262 -10.91 -4.26 -20.78
CA PHE A 262 -9.77 -5.04 -21.24
C PHE A 262 -8.93 -4.29 -22.29
N VAL A 263 -9.58 -3.65 -23.27
CA VAL A 263 -8.90 -2.85 -24.30
C VAL A 263 -8.19 -1.65 -23.67
N SER A 264 -8.83 -0.99 -22.70
CA SER A 264 -8.24 0.16 -22.00
C SER A 264 -6.98 -0.23 -21.23
N LEU A 265 -7.04 -1.35 -20.48
CA LEU A 265 -5.86 -1.89 -19.78
C LEU A 265 -4.78 -2.35 -20.76
N SER A 266 -5.15 -2.91 -21.91
CA SER A 266 -4.19 -3.32 -22.94
C SER A 266 -3.47 -2.12 -23.57
N LYS A 267 -4.18 -0.99 -23.79
CA LYS A 267 -3.55 0.26 -24.25
C LYS A 267 -2.56 0.79 -23.21
N MET A 268 -2.94 0.78 -21.93
CA MET A 268 -2.03 1.15 -20.82
C MET A 268 -0.79 0.26 -20.77
N GLU A 269 -0.95 -1.06 -20.94
CA GLU A 269 0.17 -2.01 -21.02
C GLU A 269 1.10 -1.67 -22.19
N LEU A 270 0.56 -1.41 -23.38
CA LEU A 270 1.34 -1.03 -24.56
C LEU A 270 2.14 0.26 -24.34
N THR A 271 1.56 1.27 -23.71
CA THR A 271 2.28 2.49 -23.36
C THR A 271 3.50 2.20 -22.48
N LEU A 272 3.33 1.34 -21.47
CA LEU A 272 4.45 0.94 -20.59
C LEU A 272 5.52 0.13 -21.31
N ILE A 273 5.13 -0.72 -22.27
CA ILE A 273 6.07 -1.46 -23.12
C ILE A 273 6.89 -0.47 -23.97
N THR A 274 6.25 0.53 -24.56
CA THR A 274 6.96 1.59 -25.33
C THR A 274 7.97 2.32 -24.47
N TYR A 275 7.60 2.71 -23.25
CA TYR A 275 8.54 3.34 -22.31
C TYR A 275 9.69 2.41 -21.90
N THR A 276 9.43 1.11 -21.77
CA THR A 276 10.47 0.13 -21.46
C THR A 276 11.49 0.04 -22.60
N LYS A 277 11.02 -0.02 -23.85
CA LYS A 277 11.90 -0.05 -25.03
C LYS A 277 12.71 1.23 -25.17
N TYR A 278 12.08 2.38 -24.97
CA TYR A 278 12.77 3.68 -24.98
C TYR A 278 13.90 3.73 -23.94
N LEU A 279 13.65 3.25 -22.72
CA LEU A 279 14.69 3.17 -21.69
C LEU A 279 15.83 2.22 -22.05
N GLU A 280 15.55 1.11 -22.76
CA GLU A 280 16.60 0.22 -23.26
C GLU A 280 17.51 0.93 -24.27
N GLU A 281 16.93 1.73 -25.19
CA GLU A 281 17.69 2.55 -26.15
C GLU A 281 18.55 3.59 -25.43
N VAL A 282 17.97 4.35 -24.50
CA VAL A 282 18.70 5.34 -23.69
C VAL A 282 19.83 4.69 -22.88
N ARG A 283 19.60 3.49 -22.34
CA ARG A 283 20.62 2.74 -21.59
C ARG A 283 21.79 2.34 -22.50
N LEU A 284 21.52 1.90 -23.72
CA LEU A 284 22.57 1.58 -24.71
C LEU A 284 23.36 2.83 -25.11
N GLU A 285 22.70 3.96 -25.33
CA GLU A 285 23.37 5.22 -25.64
C GLU A 285 24.30 5.68 -24.50
N HIS A 286 23.79 5.63 -23.25
CA HIS A 286 24.58 5.99 -22.08
C HIS A 286 25.77 5.04 -21.87
N MET A 287 25.57 3.73 -22.08
CA MET A 287 26.65 2.74 -22.05
C MET A 287 27.72 3.04 -23.11
N ASN A 288 27.31 3.30 -24.35
CA ASN A 288 28.23 3.67 -25.43
C ASN A 288 29.00 4.97 -25.12
N HIS A 289 28.33 5.95 -24.51
CA HIS A 289 28.97 7.18 -24.05
C HIS A 289 30.04 6.90 -22.98
N LEU A 290 29.73 6.07 -21.98
CA LEU A 290 30.68 5.68 -20.94
C LEU A 290 31.88 4.92 -21.51
N ILE A 291 31.68 4.02 -22.47
CA ILE A 291 32.76 3.30 -23.16
C ILE A 291 33.66 4.28 -23.94
N ARG A 292 33.06 5.26 -24.64
CA ARG A 292 33.80 6.33 -25.33
C ARG A 292 34.61 7.19 -24.36
N LEU A 293 34.08 7.48 -23.17
CA LEU A 293 34.81 8.22 -22.14
C LEU A 293 35.97 7.40 -21.56
N GLN A 294 35.76 6.10 -21.31
CA GLN A 294 36.82 5.23 -20.80
C GLN A 294 37.95 5.04 -21.81
N SER A 295 37.62 4.78 -23.08
CA SER A 295 38.62 4.69 -24.15
C SER A 295 39.44 5.97 -24.29
N LYS A 296 38.84 7.16 -24.12
CA LYS A 296 39.59 8.42 -24.09
C LYS A 296 40.49 8.59 -22.86
N ARG A 297 40.09 8.05 -21.70
CA ARG A 297 40.84 8.19 -20.43
C ARG A 297 41.99 7.19 -20.30
N TYR A 298 41.81 5.98 -20.82
CA TYR A 298 42.73 4.87 -20.61
C TYR A 298 43.34 4.32 -21.91
N GLY A 299 42.87 4.77 -23.08
CA GLY A 299 43.39 4.34 -24.39
C GLY A 299 44.64 5.10 -24.87
N ASN A 300 45.10 6.12 -24.14
CA ASN A 300 46.31 6.89 -24.43
C ASN A 300 47.40 6.68 -23.37
N GLN A 301 47.56 5.46 -22.85
CA GLN A 301 48.83 5.08 -22.20
C GLN A 301 49.74 4.47 -23.28
N PRO A 302 50.78 5.18 -23.75
CA PRO A 302 51.86 4.52 -24.46
C PRO A 302 52.60 3.62 -23.45
N ASP A 303 52.86 2.38 -23.86
CA ASP A 303 53.86 1.52 -23.21
C ASP A 303 55.26 2.18 -23.22
#